data_AF-A0A914XMT9-F1
#
_entry.id   AF-A0A914XMT9-F1
#
_cell.length_a   1.000
_cell.length_b   1.000
_cell.length_c   1.000
_cell.angle_alpha   90.00
_cell.angle_beta   90.00
_cell.angle_gamma   90.00
#
_symmetry.space_group_name_H-M   'P 1'
#
loop_
_entity.id
_entity.type
_entity.pdbx_description
1 polymer ?
#
loop_
_entity_poly.entity_id
_entity_poly.type
_entity_poly.pdbx_seq_one_letter_code
_entity_poly.pdbx_strand_id
1 'polypeptide(L)'
;MVTSVASILIGSAVGTLAMSGFALNILVIAVIIKGSFLTANSSATYPLLFNLLLSDTTHLSLLLFYLTPAAIMQDVLVAGLDTILGSVMSVTLYVSQAMLACLACSR
;
A
#
# COMPACT_ATOMS: atom_id res chain seq x y z
N MET A 1 -11.22 -28.56 6.27
CA MET A 1 -11.01 -27.12 6.54
C MET A 1 -12.26 -26.41 6.05
N VAL A 2 -13.05 -25.78 6.92
CA VAL A 2 -14.33 -25.14 6.52
C VAL A 2 -14.03 -23.66 6.30
N THR A 3 -13.91 -23.26 5.02
CA THR A 3 -13.85 -21.84 4.65
C THR A 3 -15.20 -21.22 4.96
N SER A 4 -15.21 -20.16 5.79
CA SER A 4 -16.45 -19.46 6.08
C SER A 4 -16.79 -18.54 4.91
N VAL A 5 -18.07 -18.45 4.53
CA VAL A 5 -18.52 -17.50 3.50
C VAL A 5 -18.09 -16.06 3.85
N ALA A 6 -18.00 -15.75 5.15
CA ALA A 6 -17.48 -14.50 5.67
C ALA A 6 -16.00 -14.26 5.31
N SER A 7 -15.11 -15.26 5.40
CA SER A 7 -13.69 -15.07 5.07
C SER A 7 -13.46 -14.81 3.58
N ILE A 8 -14.26 -15.46 2.72
CA ILE A 8 -14.23 -15.23 1.27
C ILE A 8 -14.74 -13.83 0.93
N LEU A 9 -15.84 -13.39 1.56
CA LEU A 9 -16.39 -12.03 1.37
C LEU A 9 -15.41 -10.95 1.83
N ILE A 10 -14.81 -11.11 3.02
CA ILE A 10 -13.83 -10.15 3.53
C ILE A 10 -12.58 -10.15 2.66
N GLY A 11 -12.03 -11.31 2.30
CA GLY A 11 -10.86 -11.42 1.45
C GLY A 11 -11.08 -10.76 0.08
N SER A 12 -12.21 -11.04 -0.57
CA SER A 12 -12.54 -10.43 -1.86
C SER A 12 -12.77 -8.92 -1.78
N ALA A 13 -13.45 -8.42 -0.75
CA ALA A 13 -13.64 -6.98 -0.54
C ALA A 13 -12.33 -6.24 -0.26
N VAL A 14 -11.45 -6.81 0.57
CA VAL A 14 -10.12 -6.27 0.84
C VAL A 14 -9.27 -6.29 -0.44
N GLY A 15 -9.34 -7.38 -1.21
CA GLY A 15 -8.63 -7.52 -2.49
C GLY A 15 -9.04 -6.48 -3.52
N THR A 16 -10.34 -6.21 -3.69
CA THR A 16 -10.82 -5.20 -4.66
C THR A 16 -10.42 -3.79 -4.25
N LEU A 17 -10.55 -3.45 -2.97
CA LEU A 17 -10.08 -2.16 -2.44
C LEU A 17 -8.58 -2.00 -2.63
N ALA A 18 -7.79 -3.04 -2.31
CA ALA A 18 -6.34 -2.98 -2.48
C ALA A 18 -5.93 -2.86 -3.95
N MET A 19 -6.60 -3.55 -4.88
CA MET A 19 -6.36 -3.41 -6.33
C MET A 19 -6.63 -2.00 -6.82
N SER A 20 -7.78 -1.42 -6.44
CA SER A 20 -8.14 -0.07 -6.87
C SER A 20 -7.16 0.99 -6.33
N GLY A 21 -6.77 0.90 -5.05
CA GLY A 21 -5.78 1.78 -4.45
C GLY A 21 -4.39 1.63 -5.09
N PHE A 22 -3.97 0.41 -5.38
CA PHE A 22 -2.68 0.13 -6.02
C PHE A 22 -2.62 0.74 -7.43
N ALA A 23 -3.67 0.54 -8.23
CA ALA A 23 -3.77 1.11 -9.57
C ALA A 23 -3.77 2.64 -9.55
N LEU A 24 -4.53 3.25 -8.62
CA LEU A 24 -4.56 4.70 -8.45
C LEU A 24 -3.19 5.26 -8.06
N ASN A 25 -2.50 4.66 -7.10
CA ASN A 25 -1.19 5.14 -6.67
C ASN A 25 -0.14 5.03 -7.78
N ILE A 26 -0.13 3.92 -8.55
CA ILE A 26 0.74 3.79 -9.72
C ILE A 26 0.43 4.85 -10.78
N LEU A 27 -0.86 5.11 -11.03
CA LEU A 27 -1.27 6.14 -11.98
C LEU A 27 -0.74 7.51 -11.56
N VAL A 28 -0.86 7.87 -10.29
CA VAL A 28 -0.36 9.14 -9.76
C VAL A 28 1.17 9.20 -9.86
N ILE A 29 1.89 8.13 -9.52
CA ILE A 29 3.35 8.04 -9.72
C ILE A 29 3.72 8.24 -11.18
N ALA A 30 3.02 7.58 -12.11
CA ALA A 30 3.26 7.72 -13.55
C ALA A 30 3.01 9.15 -14.05
N VAL A 31 1.99 9.83 -13.52
CA VAL A 31 1.71 11.24 -13.80
C VAL A 31 2.82 12.15 -13.27
N ILE A 32 3.30 11.91 -12.05
CA ILE A 32 4.42 12.67 -11.44
C ILE A 32 5.69 12.52 -12.29
N ILE A 33 6.01 11.30 -12.73
CA ILE A 33 7.20 11.02 -13.55
C ILE A 33 7.07 11.63 -14.95
N LYS A 34 5.94 11.43 -15.63
CA LYS A 34 5.71 11.96 -16.99
C LYS A 34 5.61 13.47 -17.05
N GLY A 35 5.17 14.11 -15.97
CA GLY A 35 4.86 15.53 -15.95
C GLY A 35 6.06 16.48 -15.99
N SER A 36 7.31 16.01 -15.92
CA SER A 36 8.51 16.87 -15.90
C SER A 36 8.42 18.06 -14.91
N PHE A 37 7.63 17.93 -13.85
CA PHE A 37 7.47 18.95 -12.79
C PHE A 37 8.66 18.98 -11.82
N LEU A 38 9.63 18.09 -12.01
CA LEU A 38 10.79 17.93 -11.15
C LEU A 38 11.91 18.97 -11.40
N THR A 39 11.80 19.83 -12.42
CA THR A 39 12.92 20.71 -12.83
C THR A 39 12.70 22.21 -12.68
N ALA A 40 11.50 22.71 -12.36
CA ALA A 40 11.24 24.17 -12.37
C ALA A 40 10.85 24.81 -11.03
N ASN A 41 10.48 24.02 -10.01
CA ASN A 41 10.17 24.56 -8.68
C ASN A 41 10.53 23.52 -7.62
N SER A 42 11.69 23.69 -6.98
CA SER A 42 12.24 22.83 -5.93
C SER A 42 11.41 22.91 -4.64
N SER A 43 10.17 22.42 -4.68
CA SER A 43 9.34 22.27 -3.48
C SER A 43 9.53 20.88 -2.88
N ALA A 44 9.88 20.82 -1.59
CA ALA A 44 10.03 19.58 -0.83
C ALA A 44 8.76 18.71 -0.81
N THR A 45 7.61 19.27 -1.19
CA THR A 45 6.32 18.59 -1.29
C THR A 45 6.33 17.42 -2.28
N TYR A 46 7.00 17.54 -3.44
CA TYR A 46 7.01 16.48 -4.47
C TYR A 46 7.75 15.21 -4.06
N PRO A 47 9.00 15.27 -3.54
CA PRO A 47 9.68 14.06 -3.06
C PRO A 47 8.97 13.44 -1.85
N LEU A 48 8.34 14.23 -0.97
CA LEU A 48 7.53 13.71 0.13
C LEU A 48 6.28 12.97 -0.39
N LEU A 49 5.58 13.54 -1.37
CA LEU A 49 4.42 12.92 -2.01
C LEU A 49 4.80 11.62 -2.72
N PHE A 50 5.94 11.60 -3.43
CA PHE A 50 6.44 10.40 -4.09
C PHE A 50 6.75 9.28 -3.09
N ASN A 51 7.44 9.59 -1.98
CA ASN A 51 7.72 8.61 -0.93
C ASN A 51 6.45 8.09 -0.24
N LEU A 52 5.46 8.95 -0.05
CA LEU A 52 4.15 8.55 0.48
C LEU A 52 3.44 7.57 -0.46
N LEU A 53 3.37 7.88 -1.77
CA LEU A 53 2.76 7.00 -2.77
C LEU A 53 3.52 5.67 -2.90
N LEU A 54 4.85 5.71 -2.81
CA LEU A 54 5.68 4.50 -2.82
C LEU A 54 5.38 3.62 -1.59
N SER A 55 5.34 4.21 -0.40
CA SER A 55 4.96 3.51 0.83
C SER A 55 3.58 2.86 0.70
N ASP A 56 2.59 3.60 0.19
CA ASP A 56 1.24 3.08 0.01
C ASP A 56 1.16 1.96 -1.04
N THR A 57 1.88 2.05 -2.16
CA THR A 57 1.96 0.94 -3.13
C THR A 57 2.61 -0.31 -2.53
N THR A 58 3.64 -0.17 -1.69
CA THR A 58 4.25 -1.33 -1.01
C THR A 58 3.28 -1.95 -0.01
N HIS A 59 2.54 -1.15 0.75
CA HIS A 59 1.53 -1.64 1.68
C HIS A 59 0.39 -2.39 0.96
N LEU A 60 -0.14 -1.80 -0.12
CA LEU A 60 -1.24 -2.39 -0.88
C LEU A 60 -0.83 -3.65 -1.66
N SER A 61 0.42 -3.71 -2.15
CA SER A 61 0.94 -4.93 -2.79
C SER A 61 1.07 -6.09 -1.79
N LEU A 62 1.49 -5.83 -0.56
CA LEU A 62 1.50 -6.86 0.50
C LEU A 62 0.08 -7.36 0.81
N LEU A 63 -0.90 -6.46 0.91
CA LEU A 63 -2.31 -6.82 1.07
C LEU A 63 -2.84 -7.68 -0.09
N LEU A 64 -2.48 -7.32 -1.32
CA LEU A 64 -2.94 -8.01 -2.54
C LEU A 64 -2.33 -9.40 -2.73
N PHE A 65 -1.02 -9.51 -2.55
CA PHE A 65 -0.30 -10.74 -2.89
C PHE A 65 -0.20 -11.72 -1.72
N TYR A 66 -0.38 -11.26 -0.47
CA TYR A 66 -0.29 -12.12 0.70
C TYR A 66 -1.60 -12.21 1.47
N LEU A 67 -2.16 -11.08 1.94
CA LEU A 67 -3.33 -11.12 2.83
C LEU A 67 -4.61 -11.59 2.13
N THR A 68 -4.80 -11.18 0.87
CA THR A 68 -5.99 -11.52 0.08
C THR A 68 -6.03 -13.03 -0.27
N PRO A 69 -4.96 -13.64 -0.82
CA PRO A 69 -4.93 -15.08 -1.05
C PRO A 69 -4.99 -15.89 0.24
N ALA A 70 -4.34 -15.41 1.32
CA ALA A 70 -4.42 -16.02 2.65
C ALA A 70 -5.86 -16.12 3.17
N ALA A 71 -6.64 -15.04 3.05
CA ALA A 71 -8.03 -15.01 3.51
C ALA A 71 -8.96 -15.93 2.69
N ILE A 72 -8.66 -16.11 1.39
CA ILE A 72 -9.48 -16.88 0.45
C ILE A 72 -9.11 -18.37 0.47
N MET A 73 -7.83 -18.69 0.38
CA MET A 73 -7.35 -20.07 0.22
C MET A 73 -6.98 -20.76 1.54
N GLN A 74 -6.78 -20.01 2.64
CA GLN A 74 -6.41 -20.50 3.98
C GLN A 74 -5.16 -21.41 4.09
N ASP A 75 -4.57 -21.87 2.98
CA ASP A 75 -3.45 -22.81 2.91
C ASP A 75 -2.08 -22.14 2.62
N VAL A 76 -2.06 -20.84 2.32
CA VAL A 76 -0.83 -20.14 1.83
C VAL A 76 0.01 -19.56 2.98
N LEU A 77 -0.42 -19.70 4.23
CA LEU A 77 0.30 -19.14 5.37
C LEU A 77 1.50 -20.03 5.77
N VAL A 78 2.69 -19.60 5.36
CA VAL A 78 3.95 -20.13 5.90
C VAL A 78 4.10 -19.64 7.34
N ALA A 79 4.12 -20.55 8.31
CA ALA A 79 4.31 -20.21 9.72
C ALA A 79 5.60 -19.40 9.91
N GLY A 80 5.47 -18.19 10.49
CA GLY A 80 6.58 -17.23 10.68
C GLY A 80 6.66 -16.11 9.64
N LEU A 81 5.98 -16.24 8.49
CA LEU A 81 5.85 -15.15 7.54
C LEU A 81 4.88 -14.07 8.06
N ASP A 82 3.85 -14.44 8.82
CA ASP A 82 2.84 -13.50 9.32
C ASP A 82 3.38 -12.43 10.26
N THR A 83 4.34 -12.79 11.12
CA THR A 83 4.98 -11.84 12.04
C THR A 83 5.86 -10.84 11.29
N ILE A 84 6.60 -11.33 10.29
CA ILE A 84 7.40 -10.48 9.39
C ILE A 84 6.48 -9.57 8.58
N LEU A 85 5.44 -10.13 7.95
CA LEU A 85 4.50 -9.39 7.12
C LEU A 85 3.78 -8.31 7.95
N GLY A 86 3.31 -8.65 9.15
CA GLY A 86 2.70 -7.71 10.08
C GLY A 86 3.64 -6.59 10.49
N SER A 87 4.93 -6.90 10.72
CA SER A 87 5.94 -5.87 11.01
C SER A 87 6.15 -4.94 9.82
N VAL A 88 6.28 -5.45 8.59
CA VAL A 88 6.46 -4.63 7.38
C VAL A 88 5.22 -3.78 7.10
N MET A 89 4.02 -4.31 7.31
CA MET A 89 2.77 -3.56 7.19
C MET A 89 2.68 -2.42 8.22
N SER A 90 3.13 -2.65 9.46
CA SER A 90 3.17 -1.61 10.48
C SER A 90 4.18 -0.50 10.15
N VAL A 91 5.35 -0.86 9.62
CA VAL A 91 6.39 0.10 9.21
C VAL A 91 5.91 0.95 8.05
N THR A 92 5.31 0.34 7.01
CA THR A 92 4.77 1.08 5.86
C THR A 92 3.65 2.04 6.28
N LEU A 93 2.75 1.63 7.18
CA LEU A 93 1.75 2.54 7.76
C LEU A 93 2.37 3.71 8.51
N TYR A 94 3.39 3.45 9.33
CA TYR A 94 4.09 4.49 10.08
C TYR A 94 4.80 5.49 9.15
N VAL A 95 5.45 4.99 8.10
CA VAL A 95 6.08 5.83 7.08
C VAL A 95 5.05 6.70 6.38
N SER A 96 3.92 6.14 5.94
CA SER A 96 2.86 6.92 5.29
C SER A 96 2.31 8.03 6.21
N GLN A 97 2.09 7.75 7.49
CA GLN A 97 1.65 8.76 8.47
C GLN A 97 2.70 9.85 8.70
N ALA A 98 3.98 9.48 8.85
CA ALA A 98 5.07 10.42 9.03
C ALA A 98 5.23 11.33 7.81
N MET A 99 5.13 10.78 6.59
CA MET A 99 5.19 11.57 5.35
C MET A 99 4.00 12.51 5.22
N LEU A 100 2.80 12.08 5.63
CA LEU A 100 1.61 12.93 5.66
C LEU A 100 1.77 14.11 6.64
N ALA A 101 2.36 13.85 7.81
CA ALA A 101 2.68 14.91 8.78
C ALA A 101 3.72 15.90 8.23
N CYS A 102 4.79 15.40 7.59
CA CYS A 102 5.78 16.24 6.92
C CYS A 102 5.16 17.08 5.79
N LEU A 103 4.24 16.51 5.02
CA LEU A 103 3.51 17.20 3.95
C LEU A 103 2.61 18.31 4.52
N ALA A 104 1.97 18.05 5.65
CA ALA A 104 1.14 19.04 6.35
C ALA A 104 1.99 20.21 6.89
N CYS A 105 3.20 19.95 7.39
CA CYS A 105 4.14 20.99 7.83
C CYS A 105 4.83 21.74 6.68
N SER A 106 4.87 21.15 5.48
CA SER A 106 5.46 21.75 4.27
C SER A 106 4.53 22.76 3.57
N ARG A 107 3.25 22.82 3.97
CA ARG A 107 2.28 23.83 3.50
C ARG A 107 2.31 25.06 4.38
#